data_AF-A0A1M5E3P0-F1
#
_entry.id   AF-A0A1M5E3P0-F1
#
_cell.length_a   1.000
_cell.length_b   1.000
_cell.length_c   1.000
_cell.angle_alpha   90.00
_cell.angle_beta   90.00
_cell.angle_gamma   90.00
#
_symmetry.space_group_name_H-M   'P 1'
#
loop_
_entity.id
_entity.type
_entity.pdbx_description
1 polymer ?
#
loop_
_entity_poly.entity_id
_entity_poly.type
_entity_poly.pdbx_seq_one_letter_code
_entity_poly.pdbx_strand_id
1 'polypeptide(L)' 'MSDANILLQMTLERTRLIEERIVQFLGHVPSWKERKTFRILNRLGESTIYYEKQLVGTVYFQPVDDPII' A
#
# COMPACT_ATOMS: atom_id res chain seq x y z
N MET A 1 7.47 -3.40 22.58
CA MET A 1 7.77 -2.70 21.31
C MET A 1 7.37 -1.23 21.46
N SER A 2 8.09 -0.28 20.86
CA SER A 2 7.72 1.14 20.92
C SER A 2 6.73 1.51 19.80
N ASP A 3 5.90 2.53 20.01
CA ASP A 3 4.91 3.01 19.03
C ASP A 3 5.55 3.40 17.68
N ALA A 4 6.77 3.94 17.72
CA ALA A 4 7.56 4.27 16.53
C ALA A 4 7.86 3.02 15.66
N ASN A 5 8.11 1.87 16.29
CA ASN A 5 8.32 0.61 15.56
C ASN A 5 7.02 0.13 14.90
N ILE A 6 5.87 0.27 15.58
CA ILE A 6 4.57 -0.14 15.03
C ILE A 6 4.23 0.70 13.79
N LEU A 7 4.39 2.03 13.88
CA LEU A 7 4.14 2.93 12.76
C LEU A 7 5.05 2.64 11.56
N LEU A 8 6.32 2.31 11.81
CA LEU A 8 7.27 1.93 10.77
C LEU A 8 6.84 0.61 10.09
N GLN A 9 6.50 -0.42 10.87
CA GLN A 9 6.04 -1.71 10.35
C GLN A 9 4.78 -1.54 9.49
N MET A 10 3.82 -0.76 9.96
CA MET A 10 2.62 -0.43 9.18
C MET A 10 2.95 0.29 7.87
N THR A 11 3.91 1.21 7.89
CA THR A 11 4.31 1.96 6.69
C THR A 11 4.97 1.04 5.67
N LEU A 12 5.82 0.13 6.13
CA LEU A 12 6.48 -0.86 5.28
C LEU A 12 5.46 -1.82 4.68
N GLU A 13 4.56 -2.36 5.50
CA GLU A 13 3.53 -3.30 5.05
C GLU A 13 2.55 -2.66 4.06
N ARG A 14 2.10 -1.44 4.35
CA ARG A 14 1.30 -0.65 3.40
C ARG A 14 2.03 -0.49 2.07
N THR A 15 3.32 -0.14 2.11
CA THR A 15 4.11 0.08 0.88
C THR A 15 4.24 -1.21 0.08
N ARG A 16 4.49 -2.34 0.76
CA ARG A 16 4.53 -3.67 0.14
C ARG A 16 3.22 -4.02 -0.56
N LEU A 17 2.09 -3.87 0.13
CA LEU A 17 0.76 -4.18 -0.42
C LEU A 17 0.41 -3.30 -1.63
N ILE A 18 0.76 -2.02 -1.59
CA ILE A 18 0.58 -1.11 -2.73
C ILE A 18 1.42 -1.59 -3.92
N GLU A 19 2.69 -1.93 -3.70
CA GLU A 19 3.56 -2.42 -4.77
C GLU A 19 3.03 -3.71 -5.38
N GLU A 20 2.60 -4.68 -4.56
CA GLU A 20 2.00 -5.92 -5.04
C GLU A 20 0.77 -5.66 -5.91
N ARG A 21 -0.11 -4.75 -5.48
CA ARG A 21 -1.30 -4.40 -6.26
C ARG A 21 -0.92 -3.77 -7.60
N ILE A 22 0.09 -2.90 -7.63
CA ILE A 22 0.57 -2.27 -8.86
C ILE A 22 1.18 -3.32 -9.81
N VAL A 23 2.00 -4.24 -9.28
CA VAL A 23 2.62 -5.31 -10.07
C VAL A 23 1.56 -6.25 -10.64
N GLN A 24 0.56 -6.62 -9.85
CA GLN A 24 -0.57 -7.44 -10.31
C GLN A 24 -1.35 -6.76 -11.44
N PHE A 25 -1.56 -5.44 -11.33
CA PHE A 25 -2.26 -4.67 -12.36
C PHE A 25 -1.47 -4.56 -13.66
N LEU A 26 -0.15 -4.31 -13.59
CA LEU A 26 0.70 -4.18 -14.77
C LEU A 26 1.12 -5.53 -15.37
N GLY A 27 1.15 -6.59 -14.56
CA GLY A 27 1.69 -7.90 -14.94
C GLY A 27 3.23 -7.96 -14.95
N HIS A 28 3.90 -6.92 -14.47
CA HIS A 28 5.37 -6.85 -14.37
C HIS A 28 5.81 -5.89 -13.25
N VAL A 29 7.11 -5.90 -12.94
CA VAL A 29 7.71 -4.95 -12.00
C VAL A 29 7.76 -3.55 -12.65
N PRO A 30 7.14 -2.52 -12.05
CA PRO A 30 7.10 -1.18 -12.64
C PRO A 30 8.45 -0.47 -12.54
N SER A 31 8.83 0.19 -13.63
CA SER A 31 9.93 1.16 -13.65
C SER A 31 9.63 2.38 -12.77
N TRP A 32 10.67 3.15 -12.45
CA TRP A 32 10.53 4.41 -11.70
C TRP A 32 9.58 5.42 -12.37
N LYS A 33 9.57 5.44 -13.71
CA LYS A 33 8.70 6.33 -14.48
C LYS A 33 7.22 5.91 -14.36
N GLU A 34 6.94 4.62 -14.46
CA GLU A 34 5.58 4.08 -14.31
C GLU A 34 5.05 4.28 -12.90
N ARG A 35 5.87 4.06 -11.86
CA ARG A 35 5.48 4.30 -10.46
C ARG A 35 4.92 5.72 -10.24
N LYS A 36 5.49 6.74 -10.90
CA LYS A 36 5.04 8.14 -10.78
C LYS A 36 3.68 8.42 -11.42
N THR A 37 3.20 7.56 -12.29
CA THR A 37 1.89 7.72 -12.94
C THR A 37 0.74 7.28 -12.04
N PHE A 38 1.03 6.45 -11.02
CA PHE A 38 0.05 6.02 -10.04
C PHE A 38 -0.24 7.14 -9.05
N ARG A 39 -1.52 7.40 -8.83
CA ARG A 39 -2.00 8.28 -7.77
C ARG A 39 -2.52 7.41 -6.62
N ILE A 40 -1.90 7.55 -5.46
CA ILE A 40 -2.28 6.82 -4.25
C ILE A 40 -2.93 7.79 -3.27
N LEU A 41 -4.17 7.51 -2.89
CA LEU A 41 -4.88 8.22 -1.83
C LEU A 41 -4.81 7.37 -0.56
N ASN A 42 -4.15 7.91 0.47
CA ASN A 42 -4.00 7.23 1.75
C ASN A 42 -5.05 7.74 2.73
N ARG A 43 -5.72 6.81 3.40
CA ARG A 43 -6.63 7.05 4.53
C ARG A 43 -6.25 6.10 5.67
N LEU A 44 -6.89 6.27 6.82
CA LEU A 44 -6.63 5.42 7.97
C LEU A 44 -7.00 3.97 7.63
N GLY A 45 -6.01 3.09 7.61
CA GLY A 45 -6.17 1.67 7.35
C GLY A 45 -6.48 1.28 5.90
N GLU A 46 -6.48 2.22 4.96
CA GLU A 46 -6.70 1.95 3.54
C GLU A 46 -5.87 2.85 2.62
N SER A 47 -5.47 2.30 1.47
CA SER A 47 -4.85 3.06 0.38
C SER A 47 -5.57 2.72 -0.92
N THR A 48 -6.13 3.73 -1.58
CA THR A 48 -6.77 3.62 -2.88
C THR A 48 -5.79 4.01 -3.98
N ILE A 49 -5.64 3.16 -4.99
CA ILE A 49 -4.64 3.30 -6.05
C ILE A 49 -5.35 3.56 -7.37
N TYR A 50 -4.94 4.61 -8.06
CA TYR A 50 -5.44 5.00 -9.37
C TYR A 50 -4.32 5.06 -10.40
N TYR A 51 -4.65 4.71 -11.64
CA TYR A 51 -3.79 4.85 -12.82
C TYR A 51 -4.62 5.50 -13.93
N GLU A 52 -4.15 6.63 -14.48
CA GLU A 52 -4.86 7.35 -15.56
C GLU A 52 -6.37 7.59 -15.29
N LYS A 53 -6.71 7.95 -14.03
CA LYS A 53 -8.09 8.15 -13.53
C LYS A 53 -8.94 6.89 -13.40
N GLN A 54 -8.39 5.70 -13.68
CA GLN A 54 -9.03 4.41 -13.43
C GLN A 54 -8.63 3.88 -12.05
N LEU A 55 -9.60 3.27 -11.35
CA LEU A 55 -9.34 2.59 -10.08
C LEU A 55 -8.59 1.28 -10.36
N VAL A 56 -7.37 1.17 -9.84
CA VAL A 56 -6.55 -0.04 -9.92
C VAL A 56 -6.88 -0.99 -8.77
N GLY A 57 -7.16 -0.43 -7.60
CA GLY A 57 -7.60 -1.20 -6.45
C GLY A 57 -7.47 -0.44 -5.14
N THR A 58 -7.96 -1.08 -4.09
CA THR A 58 -7.82 -0.62 -2.71
C THR A 58 -7.08 -1.69 -1.94
N VAL A 59 -6.11 -1.27 -1.14
CA VAL A 59 -5.43 -2.14 -0.17
C VAL A 59 -5.82 -1.70 1.23
N TYR A 60 -6.07 -2.68 2.09
CA TYR A 60 -6.37 -2.47 3.50
C TYR A 60 -5.18 -2.94 4.32
N PHE A 61 -4.83 -2.17 5.34
CA PHE A 61 -3.74 -2.52 6.25
C PHE A 61 -4.15 -2.08 7.65
N GLN A 62 -4.05 -2.97 8.62
CA GLN A 62 -4.27 -2.64 10.02
C GLN A 62 -2.91 -2.62 10.74
N PRO A 63 -2.75 -1.80 11.79
CA PRO A 63 -1.72 -2.07 12.78
C PRO A 63 -1.86 -3.53 13.21
N VAL A 64 -0.76 -4.26 13.25
CA VAL A 64 -0.73 -5.57 13.91
C VAL A 64 -0.79 -5.30 15.40
N ASP A 65 -1.97 -4.99 15.91
CA ASP A 65 -2.29 -5.19 17.32
C ASP A 65 -2.65 -6.66 17.42
N ASP A 66 -1.82 -7.50 18.03
CA ASP A 66 -2.33 -8.80 18.46
C ASP A 66 -1.51 -9.38 19.64
N PRO A 67 -2.16 -10.12 20.55
CA PRO A 67 -3.23 -11.06 20.19
C PRO A 67 -4.57 -10.86 20.91
N ILE A 68 -5.66 -11.13 20.17
CA ILE A 68 -6.80 -11.87 20.74
C ILE A 68 -6.29 -13.26 21.14
N ILE A 69 -5.82 -13.42 22.38
CA ILE A 69 -5.92 -14.65 23.19
C ILE A 69 -6.09 -14.24 24.66
#